data_AF-K8ME90-F1
#
_entry.id   AF-K8ME90-F1
#
_cell.length_a   1.000
_cell.length_b   1.000
_cell.length_c   1.000
_cell.angle_alpha   90.00
_cell.angle_beta   90.00
_cell.angle_gamma   90.00
#
_symmetry.space_group_name_H-M   'P 1'
#
loop_
_entity.id
_entity.type
_entity.pdbx_description
1 polymer ?
#
loop_
_entity_poly.entity_id
_entity_poly.type
_entity_poly.pdbx_seq_one_letter_code
_entity_poly.pdbx_strand_id
1 'polypeptide(L)'
;MENLILNKVKKWFIDRDLENGGRLDKQSLKLSEEFGELCAGFLKKNEALTKDSIGDCAVVVVGLVLLIKEDVHGIFEEANNIRRKEAMDCFKLLNANISEFQLSQDLASKKMCRHNLVRIVAYLKSISNILGYEFLKCFTGAYNEIKDRKGKWIDGSFVKEEDLPDE
;
A
#
# COMPACT_ATOMS: atom_id res chain seq x y z
N MET A 1 17.53 -1.22 6.40
CA MET A 1 16.37 -1.55 7.26
C MET A 1 15.06 -1.60 6.46
N GLU A 2 14.80 -0.66 5.54
CA GLU A 2 13.65 -0.73 4.62
C GLU A 2 13.56 -2.06 3.83
N ASN A 3 14.68 -2.55 3.28
CA ASN A 3 14.71 -3.85 2.59
C ASN A 3 14.28 -5.03 3.47
N LEU A 4 14.56 -4.99 4.78
CA LEU A 4 14.18 -6.06 5.69
C LEU A 4 12.66 -6.10 5.87
N ILE A 5 12.02 -4.93 6.04
CA ILE A 5 10.57 -4.87 6.18
C ILE A 5 9.85 -5.21 4.87
N LEU A 6 10.38 -4.77 3.72
CA LEU A 6 9.86 -5.17 2.41
C LEU A 6 9.88 -6.68 2.23
N ASN A 7 10.99 -7.35 2.59
CA ASN A 7 11.07 -8.81 2.51
C ASN A 7 10.06 -9.50 3.43
N LYS A 8 9.82 -8.98 4.63
CA LYS A 8 8.85 -9.51 5.57
C LYS A 8 7.41 -9.39 5.05
N VAL A 9 7.04 -8.24 4.49
CA VAL A 9 5.69 -8.01 3.92
C VAL A 9 5.50 -8.84 2.65
N LYS A 10 6.50 -8.90 1.77
CA LYS A 10 6.47 -9.80 0.60
C LYS A 10 6.22 -11.24 1.01
N LYS A 11 6.99 -11.73 1.99
CA LYS A 11 6.85 -13.08 2.52
C LYS A 11 5.45 -13.31 3.09
N TRP A 12 4.88 -12.32 3.80
CA TRP A 12 3.52 -12.42 4.32
C TRP A 12 2.47 -12.69 3.24
N PHE A 13 2.55 -11.98 2.11
CA PHE A 13 1.66 -12.17 0.97
C PHE A 13 1.90 -13.51 0.25
N ILE A 14 3.17 -13.89 0.04
CA ILE A 14 3.54 -15.14 -0.63
C ILE A 14 3.10 -16.35 0.19
N ASP A 15 3.36 -16.34 1.50
CA ASP A 15 2.99 -17.43 2.42
C ASP A 15 1.45 -17.60 2.52
N ARG A 16 0.67 -16.63 2.06
CA ARG A 16 -0.80 -16.64 2.01
C ARG A 16 -1.34 -16.79 0.60
N ASP A 17 -0.50 -17.19 -0.36
CA ASP A 17 -0.91 -17.53 -1.72
C ASP A 17 -1.60 -16.38 -2.49
N LEU A 18 -1.08 -15.14 -2.33
CA LEU A 18 -1.58 -13.96 -3.04
C LEU A 18 -1.63 -14.18 -4.58
N GLU A 19 -0.69 -14.93 -5.16
CA GLU A 19 -0.64 -15.13 -6.62
C GLU A 19 -1.87 -15.86 -7.17
N ASN A 20 -2.39 -16.84 -6.44
CA ASN A 20 -3.56 -17.62 -6.87
C ASN A 20 -4.87 -17.09 -6.28
N GLY A 21 -4.82 -16.42 -5.13
CA GLY A 21 -6.01 -15.96 -4.42
C GLY A 21 -6.35 -14.48 -4.61
N GLY A 22 -5.33 -13.62 -4.74
CA GLY A 22 -5.50 -12.17 -4.80
C GLY A 22 -5.93 -11.68 -6.18
N ARG A 23 -6.64 -10.54 -6.21
CA ARG A 23 -7.01 -9.86 -7.45
C ARG A 23 -6.57 -8.41 -7.45
N LEU A 24 -6.09 -7.94 -8.60
CA LEU A 24 -5.57 -6.59 -8.75
C LEU A 24 -6.64 -5.52 -8.47
N ASP A 25 -7.86 -5.74 -8.95
CA ASP A 25 -8.98 -4.81 -8.79
C ASP A 25 -9.40 -4.69 -7.33
N LYS A 26 -9.58 -5.82 -6.63
CA LYS A 26 -9.90 -5.84 -5.19
C LYS A 26 -8.80 -5.21 -4.36
N GLN A 27 -7.55 -5.53 -4.64
CA GLN A 27 -6.42 -4.99 -3.90
C GLN A 27 -6.20 -3.50 -4.16
N SER A 28 -6.60 -3.00 -5.33
CA SER A 28 -6.60 -1.57 -5.62
C SER A 28 -7.72 -0.81 -4.89
N LEU A 29 -8.89 -1.44 -4.69
CA LEU A 29 -9.95 -0.88 -3.85
C LEU A 29 -9.52 -0.83 -2.38
N LYS A 30 -8.80 -1.85 -1.91
CA LYS A 30 -8.19 -1.84 -0.57
C LYS A 30 -7.23 -0.65 -0.42
N LEU A 31 -6.45 -0.30 -1.45
CA LEU A 31 -5.61 0.89 -1.39
C LEU A 31 -6.41 2.19 -1.28
N SER A 32 -7.56 2.28 -1.96
CA SER A 32 -8.48 3.42 -1.80
C SER A 32 -9.07 3.51 -0.39
N GLU A 33 -9.40 2.37 0.22
CA GLU A 33 -9.86 2.28 1.61
C GLU A 33 -8.80 2.84 2.58
N GLU A 34 -7.57 2.31 2.53
CA GLU A 34 -6.46 2.78 3.38
C GLU A 34 -6.13 4.26 3.16
N PHE A 35 -6.21 4.72 1.90
CA PHE A 35 -6.03 6.14 1.59
C PHE A 35 -7.16 7.01 2.17
N GLY A 36 -8.39 6.51 2.19
CA GLY A 36 -9.52 7.17 2.85
C GLY A 36 -9.30 7.32 4.35
N GLU A 37 -8.77 6.28 5.01
CA GLU A 37 -8.38 6.34 6.42
C GLU A 37 -7.25 7.35 6.67
N LEU A 38 -6.24 7.38 5.80
CA LEU A 38 -5.17 8.37 5.83
C LEU A 38 -5.73 9.81 5.74
N CYS A 39 -6.69 10.03 4.83
CA CYS A 39 -7.38 11.32 4.72
C CYS A 39 -8.16 11.66 5.99
N ALA A 40 -8.87 10.69 6.56
CA ALA A 40 -9.63 10.86 7.79
C ALA A 40 -8.71 11.21 8.97
N GLY A 41 -7.58 10.50 9.12
CA GLY A 41 -6.57 10.77 10.14
C GLY A 41 -6.00 12.18 10.01
N PHE A 42 -5.62 12.58 8.80
CA PHE A 42 -5.08 13.92 8.54
C PHE A 42 -6.10 15.03 8.85
N LEU A 43 -7.33 14.92 8.33
CA LEU A 43 -8.37 15.94 8.54
C LEU A 43 -8.78 16.08 10.01
N LYS A 44 -8.81 14.96 10.75
CA LYS A 44 -9.16 14.94 12.17
C LYS A 44 -7.96 15.20 13.10
N LYS A 45 -6.77 15.45 12.55
CA LYS A 45 -5.51 15.60 13.32
C LYS A 45 -5.23 14.40 14.25
N ASN A 46 -5.63 13.20 13.82
CA ASN A 46 -5.39 11.96 14.56
C ASN A 46 -4.06 11.35 14.09
N GLU A 47 -2.98 11.68 14.80
CA GLU A 47 -1.62 11.23 14.50
C GLU A 47 -1.48 9.70 14.49
N ALA A 48 -2.16 8.99 15.38
CA ALA A 48 -2.09 7.53 15.44
C ALA A 48 -2.66 6.92 14.15
N LEU A 49 -3.88 7.32 13.78
CA LEU A 49 -4.53 6.87 12.55
C LEU A 49 -3.72 7.28 11.31
N THR A 50 -3.20 8.50 11.25
CA THR A 50 -2.38 8.93 10.12
C THR A 50 -1.12 8.08 9.95
N LYS A 51 -0.43 7.74 11.04
CA LYS A 51 0.77 6.88 10.97
C LYS A 51 0.42 5.46 10.52
N ASP A 52 -0.66 4.93 11.06
CA ASP A 52 -1.18 3.60 10.75
C ASP A 52 -1.52 3.49 9.25
N SER A 53 -2.41 4.35 8.76
CA SER A 53 -2.87 4.32 7.38
C SER A 53 -1.75 4.61 6.34
N ILE A 54 -0.69 5.34 6.70
CA ILE A 54 0.52 5.46 5.84
C ILE A 54 1.19 4.09 5.68
N GLY A 55 1.32 3.34 6.78
CA GLY A 55 1.87 2.00 6.79
C GLY A 55 1.00 1.01 6.04
N ASP A 56 -0.32 1.04 6.24
CA ASP A 56 -1.26 0.14 5.57
C ASP A 56 -1.32 0.38 4.06
N CYS A 57 -1.34 1.65 3.63
CA CYS A 57 -1.17 1.99 2.22
C CYS A 57 0.11 1.35 1.64
N ALA A 58 1.23 1.43 2.36
CA ALA A 58 2.50 0.86 1.90
C ALA A 58 2.46 -0.68 1.83
N VAL A 59 1.81 -1.35 2.79
CA VAL A 59 1.56 -2.81 2.77
C VAL A 59 0.74 -3.18 1.53
N VAL A 60 -0.37 -2.48 1.27
CA VAL A 60 -1.22 -2.77 0.11
C VAL A 60 -0.47 -2.57 -1.20
N VAL A 61 0.35 -1.52 -1.31
CA VAL A 61 1.22 -1.30 -2.47
C VAL A 61 2.16 -2.48 -2.72
N VAL A 62 2.75 -3.08 -1.68
CA VAL A 62 3.57 -4.30 -1.86
C VAL A 62 2.75 -5.42 -2.51
N GLY A 63 1.52 -5.65 -2.06
CA GLY A 63 0.62 -6.63 -2.66
C GLY A 63 0.31 -6.33 -4.13
N LEU A 64 0.03 -5.07 -4.46
CA LEU A 64 -0.20 -4.63 -5.84
C LEU A 64 1.01 -4.85 -6.75
N VAL A 65 2.22 -4.54 -6.26
CA VAL A 65 3.46 -4.77 -7.01
C VAL A 65 3.66 -6.27 -7.30
N LEU A 66 3.38 -7.14 -6.33
CA LEU A 66 3.46 -8.60 -6.51
C LEU A 66 2.46 -9.08 -7.57
N LEU A 67 1.21 -8.60 -7.54
CA LEU A 67 0.18 -8.98 -8.51
C LEU A 67 0.51 -8.57 -9.95
N ILE A 68 1.17 -7.42 -10.16
CA ILE A 68 1.64 -7.01 -11.49
C ILE A 68 3.00 -7.62 -11.89
N LYS A 69 3.56 -8.50 -11.04
CA LYS A 69 4.85 -9.18 -11.24
C LYS A 69 6.01 -8.21 -11.48
N GLU A 70 6.10 -7.15 -10.68
CA GLU A 70 7.17 -6.16 -10.69
C GLU A 70 8.11 -6.30 -9.48
N ASP A 71 9.27 -5.66 -9.53
CA ASP A 71 10.21 -5.65 -8.40
C ASP A 71 9.81 -4.62 -7.34
N VAL A 72 9.40 -5.14 -6.17
CA VAL A 72 9.06 -4.38 -4.98
C VAL A 72 10.21 -3.48 -4.52
N HIS A 73 11.46 -3.96 -4.55
CA HIS A 73 12.58 -3.14 -4.08
C HIS A 73 12.84 -1.97 -5.04
N GLY A 74 12.88 -2.24 -6.34
CA GLY A 74 13.02 -1.22 -7.36
C GLY A 74 11.93 -0.14 -7.31
N ILE A 75 10.67 -0.50 -7.04
CA ILE A 75 9.59 0.48 -6.86
C ILE A 75 9.90 1.43 -5.69
N PHE A 76 10.24 0.88 -4.52
CA PHE A 76 10.46 1.66 -3.31
C PHE A 76 11.76 2.47 -3.33
N GLU A 77 12.78 1.97 -4.03
CA GLU A 77 14.04 2.68 -4.27
C GLU A 77 13.85 3.85 -5.23
N GLU A 78 13.18 3.64 -6.37
CA GLU A 78 12.91 4.71 -7.35
C GLU A 78 12.06 5.83 -6.75
N ALA A 79 11.13 5.49 -5.87
CA ALA A 79 10.29 6.45 -5.16
C ALA A 79 11.10 7.48 -4.34
N ASN A 80 12.34 7.16 -3.93
CA ASN A 80 13.21 8.09 -3.20
C ASN A 80 13.70 9.27 -4.07
N ASN A 81 13.62 9.14 -5.41
CA ASN A 81 14.10 10.15 -6.35
C ASN A 81 13.04 11.19 -6.74
N ILE A 82 11.80 11.04 -6.23
CA ILE A 82 10.70 11.97 -6.55
C ILE A 82 10.76 13.19 -5.61
N ARG A 83 10.65 14.38 -6.21
CA ARG A 83 10.72 15.66 -5.50
C ARG A 83 9.54 15.82 -4.53
N ARG A 84 9.86 16.25 -3.31
CA ARG A 84 8.89 16.60 -2.27
C ARG A 84 8.04 17.81 -2.69
N LYS A 85 6.76 17.80 -2.29
CA LYS A 85 5.78 18.88 -2.47
C LYS A 85 5.15 19.21 -1.12
N GLU A 86 4.29 20.22 -1.07
CA GLU A 86 3.47 20.50 0.10
C GLU A 86 2.50 19.35 0.41
N ALA A 87 2.07 19.20 1.67
CA ALA A 87 1.25 18.08 2.11
C ALA A 87 0.00 17.89 1.22
N MET A 88 -0.75 18.96 0.98
CA MET A 88 -1.98 18.90 0.19
C MET A 88 -1.75 18.51 -1.26
N ASP A 89 -0.60 18.87 -1.84
CA ASP A 89 -0.25 18.43 -3.20
C ASP A 89 0.08 16.94 -3.21
N CYS A 90 0.76 16.43 -2.18
CA CYS A 90 0.99 15.00 -2.03
C CYS A 90 -0.33 14.22 -1.91
N PHE A 91 -1.31 14.69 -1.12
CA PHE A 91 -2.63 14.05 -1.04
C PHE A 91 -3.37 14.03 -2.39
N LYS A 92 -3.40 15.16 -3.10
CA LYS A 92 -4.03 15.25 -4.43
C LYS A 92 -3.38 14.29 -5.43
N LEU A 93 -2.06 14.26 -5.47
CA LEU A 93 -1.32 13.43 -6.41
C LEU A 93 -1.36 11.96 -6.04
N LEU A 94 -1.35 11.64 -4.74
CA LEU A 94 -1.58 10.28 -4.25
C LEU A 94 -2.94 9.77 -4.74
N ASN A 95 -4.01 10.53 -4.52
CA ASN A 95 -5.35 10.19 -5.02
C ASN A 95 -5.36 10.00 -6.54
N ALA A 96 -4.78 10.94 -7.29
CA ALA A 96 -4.73 10.86 -8.74
C ALA A 96 -4.01 9.60 -9.25
N ASN A 97 -2.90 9.19 -8.61
CA ASN A 97 -2.18 7.98 -9.03
C ASN A 97 -2.89 6.70 -8.58
N ILE A 98 -3.64 6.71 -7.48
CA ILE A 98 -4.52 5.59 -7.10
C ILE A 98 -5.64 5.41 -8.14
N SER A 99 -6.33 6.50 -8.50
CA SER A 99 -7.39 6.47 -9.51
C SER A 99 -6.86 6.09 -10.89
N GLU A 100 -5.71 6.64 -11.31
CA GLU A 100 -5.08 6.26 -12.58
C GLU A 100 -4.68 4.79 -12.56
N PHE A 101 -4.09 4.29 -11.47
CA PHE A 101 -3.77 2.87 -11.33
C PHE A 101 -5.03 2.02 -11.53
N GLN A 102 -6.16 2.39 -10.91
CA GLN A 102 -7.45 1.71 -11.05
C GLN A 102 -7.98 1.70 -12.48
N LEU A 103 -7.98 2.83 -13.16
CA LEU A 103 -8.42 2.92 -14.57
C LEU A 103 -7.51 2.12 -15.51
N SER A 104 -6.22 2.03 -15.17
CA SER A 104 -5.19 1.45 -16.02
C SER A 104 -5.14 -0.09 -15.98
N GLN A 105 -5.82 -0.75 -15.03
CA GLN A 105 -5.69 -2.21 -14.84
C GLN A 105 -6.13 -3.03 -16.04
N ASP A 106 -7.20 -2.60 -16.72
CA ASP A 106 -7.78 -3.32 -17.85
C ASP A 106 -7.25 -2.83 -19.21
N LEU A 107 -6.62 -1.65 -19.23
CA LEU A 107 -6.36 -0.89 -20.47
C LEU A 107 -4.89 -0.51 -20.68
N ALA A 108 -4.04 -0.58 -19.65
CA ALA A 108 -2.72 0.02 -19.70
C ALA A 108 -1.57 -0.98 -19.69
N SER A 109 -0.45 -0.52 -20.25
CA SER A 109 0.82 -1.23 -20.15
C SER A 109 1.27 -1.36 -18.69
N LYS A 110 1.88 -2.49 -18.36
CA LYS A 110 2.57 -2.76 -17.08
C LYS A 110 3.48 -1.61 -16.63
N LYS A 111 4.10 -0.90 -17.57
CA LYS A 111 4.93 0.29 -17.33
C LYS A 111 4.16 1.43 -16.65
N MET A 112 2.91 1.67 -17.04
CA MET A 112 2.08 2.72 -16.46
C MET A 112 1.66 2.37 -15.03
N CYS A 113 1.20 1.13 -14.80
CA CYS A 113 0.90 0.60 -13.47
C CYS A 113 2.11 0.77 -12.53
N ARG A 114 3.29 0.38 -13.00
CA ARG A 114 4.55 0.56 -12.26
C ARG A 114 4.82 2.02 -11.90
N HIS A 115 4.72 2.95 -12.87
CA HIS A 115 4.94 4.37 -12.60
C HIS A 115 3.98 4.96 -11.57
N ASN A 116 2.71 4.54 -11.60
CA ASN A 116 1.72 4.97 -10.61
C ASN A 116 2.09 4.48 -9.21
N LEU A 117 2.50 3.21 -9.07
CA LEU A 117 2.93 2.66 -7.78
C LEU A 117 4.19 3.34 -7.23
N VAL A 118 5.18 3.64 -8.07
CA VAL A 118 6.38 4.43 -7.65
C VAL A 118 5.96 5.78 -7.07
N ARG A 119 5.06 6.49 -7.77
CA ARG A 119 4.57 7.80 -7.35
C ARG A 119 3.76 7.72 -6.05
N ILE A 120 2.90 6.71 -5.91
CA ILE A 120 2.14 6.45 -4.68
C ILE A 120 3.10 6.31 -3.49
N VAL A 121 4.12 5.45 -3.58
CA VAL A 121 5.11 5.29 -2.50
C VAL A 121 5.84 6.60 -2.20
N ALA A 122 6.22 7.35 -3.23
CA ALA A 122 6.90 8.63 -3.05
C ALA A 122 6.04 9.66 -2.30
N TYR A 123 4.74 9.72 -2.60
CA TYR A 123 3.83 10.64 -1.91
C TYR A 123 3.53 10.19 -0.48
N LEU A 124 3.44 8.88 -0.20
CA LEU A 124 3.36 8.37 1.18
C LEU A 124 4.61 8.77 2.00
N LYS A 125 5.81 8.56 1.44
CA LYS A 125 7.09 8.98 2.04
C LYS A 125 7.17 10.49 2.25
N SER A 126 6.63 11.27 1.30
CA SER A 126 6.59 12.74 1.40
C SER A 126 5.63 13.19 2.50
N ILE A 127 4.40 12.64 2.54
CA ILE A 127 3.41 12.94 3.57
C ILE A 127 3.98 12.62 4.96
N SER A 128 4.56 11.43 5.16
CA SER A 128 5.17 11.09 6.45
C SER A 128 6.25 12.09 6.84
N ASN A 129 7.14 12.47 5.92
CA ASN A 129 8.22 13.41 6.20
C ASN A 129 7.70 14.80 6.57
N ILE A 130 6.73 15.33 5.82
CA ILE A 130 6.15 16.66 6.04
C ILE A 130 5.45 16.75 7.39
N LEU A 131 4.81 15.65 7.83
CA LEU A 131 4.13 15.57 9.12
C LEU A 131 5.08 15.22 10.29
N GLY A 132 6.38 15.07 10.04
CA GLY A 132 7.36 14.74 11.08
C GLY A 132 7.39 13.27 11.49
N TYR A 133 6.85 12.38 10.67
CA TYR A 133 6.82 10.93 10.90
C TYR A 133 7.90 10.20 10.10
N GLU A 134 8.41 9.12 10.68
CA GLU A 134 9.35 8.24 10.01
C GLU A 134 8.60 7.16 9.23
N PHE A 135 8.64 7.22 7.90
CA PHE A 135 7.97 6.26 7.01
C PHE A 135 8.21 4.80 7.41
N LEU A 136 9.47 4.48 7.74
CA LEU A 136 9.86 3.12 8.11
C LEU A 136 9.17 2.64 9.41
N LYS A 137 8.91 3.54 10.36
CA LYS A 137 8.18 3.21 11.58
C LYS A 137 6.70 2.98 11.29
N CYS A 138 6.07 3.82 10.47
CA CYS A 138 4.70 3.60 9.99
C CYS A 138 4.57 2.22 9.33
N PHE A 139 5.45 1.93 8.38
CA PHE A 139 5.42 0.67 7.64
C PHE A 139 5.72 -0.55 8.53
N THR A 140 6.64 -0.42 9.48
CA THR A 140 6.92 -1.48 10.47
C THR A 140 5.74 -1.70 11.42
N GLY A 141 5.01 -0.64 11.78
CA GLY A 141 3.78 -0.69 12.56
C GLY A 141 2.74 -1.56 11.88
N ALA A 142 2.33 -1.19 10.66
CA ALA A 142 1.37 -1.94 9.86
C ALA A 142 1.76 -3.41 9.66
N TYR A 143 3.05 -3.70 9.39
CA TYR A 143 3.50 -5.09 9.33
C TYR A 143 3.29 -5.86 10.64
N ASN A 144 3.57 -5.23 11.79
CA ASN A 144 3.38 -5.86 13.09
C ASN A 144 1.92 -6.19 13.39
N GLU A 145 0.97 -5.47 12.80
CA GLU A 145 -0.45 -5.77 12.93
C GLU A 145 -0.90 -6.95 12.07
N ILE A 146 -0.26 -7.14 10.91
CA ILE A 146 -0.65 -8.20 9.98
C ILE A 146 0.14 -9.50 10.16
N LYS A 147 1.37 -9.45 10.72
CA LYS A 147 2.34 -10.56 10.65
C LYS A 147 1.78 -11.92 11.07
N ASP A 148 0.92 -11.95 12.08
CA ASP A 148 0.34 -13.15 12.67
C ASP A 148 -1.11 -13.43 12.18
N ARG A 149 -1.69 -12.53 11.37
CA ARG A 149 -3.05 -12.69 10.83
C ARG A 149 -3.13 -13.95 9.96
N LYS A 150 -4.01 -14.87 10.33
CA LYS A 150 -4.39 -16.02 9.50
C LYS A 150 -5.62 -15.68 8.67
N GLY A 151 -5.82 -16.40 7.58
CA GLY A 151 -6.94 -16.13 6.67
C GLY A 151 -6.74 -16.76 5.29
N LYS A 152 -7.72 -16.55 4.43
CA LYS A 152 -7.76 -17.05 3.05
C LYS A 152 -8.16 -15.93 2.11
N TRP A 153 -7.73 -16.00 0.85
CA TRP A 153 -8.28 -15.13 -0.19
C TRP A 153 -9.63 -15.69 -0.67
N ILE A 154 -10.66 -14.86 -0.61
CA ILE A 154 -12.01 -15.17 -1.09
C ILE A 154 -12.40 -14.07 -2.07
N ASP A 155 -12.69 -14.45 -3.32
CA ASP A 155 -13.01 -13.53 -4.41
C ASP A 155 -12.00 -12.35 -4.55
N GLY A 156 -10.71 -12.64 -4.42
CA GLY A 156 -9.65 -11.64 -4.56
C GLY A 156 -9.35 -10.79 -3.33
N SER A 157 -10.11 -10.95 -2.23
CA SER A 157 -9.91 -10.22 -0.98
C SER A 157 -9.41 -11.15 0.12
N PHE A 158 -8.47 -10.70 0.94
CA PHE A 158 -8.01 -11.46 2.10
C PHE A 158 -9.04 -11.37 3.22
N VAL A 159 -9.64 -12.51 3.57
CA VAL A 159 -10.58 -12.66 4.69
C VAL A 159 -9.86 -13.30 5.85
N LYS A 160 -9.91 -12.67 7.03
CA LYS A 160 -9.27 -13.19 8.23
C LYS A 160 -9.92 -14.49 8.66
N GLU A 161 -9.16 -15.36 9.33
CA GLU A 161 -9.65 -16.65 9.84
C GLU A 161 -10.89 -16.49 10.74
N GLU A 162 -10.93 -15.44 11.57
CA GLU A 162 -12.06 -15.10 12.45
C GLU A 162 -13.33 -14.60 11.72
N ASP A 163 -13.18 -14.15 10.47
CA ASP A 163 -14.27 -13.62 9.63
C ASP A 163 -14.72 -14.64 8.58
N LEU A 164 -14.13 -15.85 8.56
CA LEU A 164 -14.54 -16.90 7.64
C LEU A 164 -15.94 -17.41 8.00
N PRO A 165 -16.81 -17.70 7.02
CA PRO A 165 -18.07 -18.37 7.30
C PRO A 165 -17.79 -19.71 7.99
N ASP A 166 -18.57 -20.03 9.03
CA ASP A 166 -18.57 -21.38 9.61
C ASP A 166 -18.91 -22.39 8.49
N GLU A 167 -18.03 -23.37 8.27
CA GLU A 167 -18.22 -24.47 7.31
C GLU A 167 -19.32 -25.45 7.76
#